data_AF-A0A920NTY5-F1
#
_entry.id   AF-A0A920NTY5-F1
#
_cell.length_a   1.000
_cell.length_b   1.000
_cell.length_c   1.000
_cell.angle_alpha   90.00
_cell.angle_beta   90.00
_cell.angle_gamma   90.00
#
_symmetry.space_group_name_H-M   'P 1'
#
loop_
_entity.id
_entity.type
_entity.pdbx_description
1 polymer ?
#
loop_
_entity_poly.entity_id
_entity_poly.type
_entity_poly.pdbx_seq_one_letter_code
_entity_poly.pdbx_strand_id
1 'polypeptide(L)'
;MFNLSYENRALSSGSPWHLFCLSNLYFAQGLPNGFLFFALNTYYASQGATVAELAKFSSLLLLPWIFKGLYAPLIDAFTIRKFGRRRFWILSSQIVIISPFFFC
;
A
#
# COMPACT_ATOMS: atom_id res chain seq x y z
N MET A 1 0.39 1.42 35.84
CA MET A 1 -0.32 0.18 35.47
C MET A 1 -0.76 0.20 33.99
N PHE A 2 0.17 0.35 33.03
CA PHE A 2 -0.13 0.40 31.58
C PHE A 2 0.81 -0.48 30.73
N ASN A 3 1.36 -1.57 31.27
CA ASN A 3 2.42 -2.34 30.59
C ASN A 3 2.05 -3.76 30.10
N LEU A 4 0.89 -4.32 30.45
CA LEU A 4 0.53 -5.69 30.03
C LEU A 4 -0.18 -5.79 28.66
N SER A 5 -0.78 -4.70 28.17
CA SER A 5 -1.45 -4.67 26.85
C SER A 5 -0.56 -4.16 25.72
N TYR A 6 0.65 -3.65 26.02
CA TYR A 6 1.58 -3.16 25.00
C TYR A 6 2.54 -4.25 24.53
N GLU A 7 3.04 -5.10 25.44
CA GLU A 7 3.86 -6.29 25.11
C GLU A 7 3.19 -7.19 24.06
N ASN A 8 1.90 -7.46 24.21
CA ASN A 8 1.11 -8.27 23.27
C ASN A 8 0.81 -7.57 21.93
N ARG A 9 1.18 -6.29 21.78
CA ARG A 9 0.98 -5.48 20.56
C ARG A 9 2.29 -4.94 19.98
N ALA A 10 3.43 -5.27 20.59
CA ALA A 10 4.74 -4.99 20.02
C ALA A 10 4.97 -5.94 18.84
N LEU A 11 5.49 -5.42 17.72
CA LEU A 11 5.84 -6.26 16.56
C LEU A 11 6.79 -7.41 16.94
N SER A 12 7.61 -7.24 17.98
CA SER A 12 8.53 -8.26 18.51
C SER A 12 7.83 -9.48 19.14
N SER A 13 6.57 -9.38 19.56
CA SER A 13 5.80 -10.49 20.12
C SER A 13 4.92 -11.21 19.09
N GLY A 14 4.95 -10.77 17.82
CA GLY A 14 4.28 -11.45 16.72
C GLY A 14 4.92 -12.81 16.43
N SER A 15 4.10 -13.84 16.16
CA SER A 15 4.59 -15.14 15.68
C SER A 15 5.55 -14.95 14.49
N PRO A 16 6.64 -15.73 14.38
CA PRO A 16 7.62 -15.61 13.29
C PRO A 16 6.97 -15.62 11.89
N TRP A 17 5.90 -16.41 11.72
CA TRP A 17 5.10 -16.45 10.50
C TRP A 17 4.41 -15.13 10.17
N HIS A 18 3.94 -14.41 11.19
CA HIS A 18 3.29 -13.12 11.02
C HIS A 18 4.27 -12.06 10.55
N LEU A 19 5.47 -12.03 11.15
CA LEU A 19 6.55 -11.13 10.74
C LEU A 19 7.04 -11.44 9.33
N PHE A 20 7.20 -12.72 8.99
CA PHE A 20 7.57 -13.15 7.65
C PHE A 20 6.53 -12.71 6.60
N CYS A 21 5.23 -12.91 6.87
CA CYS A 21 4.17 -12.44 5.98
C CYS A 21 4.18 -10.92 5.83
N LEU A 22 4.33 -10.16 6.92
CA LEU A 22 4.40 -8.69 6.86
C LEU A 22 5.61 -8.22 6.05
N SER A 23 6.80 -8.77 6.30
CA SER A 23 8.01 -8.42 5.56
C SER A 23 7.85 -8.66 4.05
N ASN A 24 7.29 -9.81 3.66
CA ASN A 24 7.01 -10.10 2.25
C ASN A 24 5.99 -9.13 1.65
N LEU A 25 4.93 -8.79 2.38
CA LEU A 25 3.92 -7.83 1.92
C LEU A 25 4.53 -6.43 1.74
N TYR A 26 5.38 -5.99 2.66
CA TYR A 26 6.09 -4.70 2.56
C TYR A 26 7.10 -4.69 1.41
N PHE A 27 7.82 -5.79 1.21
CA PHE A 27 8.73 -5.95 0.08
C PHE A 27 7.97 -5.90 -1.26
N ALA A 28 6.86 -6.65 -1.38
CA ALA A 28 6.01 -6.65 -2.55
C ALA A 28 5.38 -5.29 -2.84
N GLN A 29 5.06 -4.48 -1.80
CA GLN A 29 4.56 -3.12 -1.97
C GLN A 29 5.64 -2.15 -2.51
N GLY A 30 6.89 -2.35 -2.12
CA GLY A 30 8.01 -1.49 -2.55
C GLY A 30 8.30 -1.60 -4.05
N LEU A 31 8.09 -2.77 -4.65
CA LEU A 31 8.37 -3.04 -6.06
C LEU A 31 7.52 -2.16 -7.01
N PRO A 32 6.17 -2.16 -6.96
CA PRO A 32 5.35 -1.26 -7.78
C PRO A 32 5.64 0.21 -7.52
N ASN A 33 5.83 0.60 -6.25
CA ASN A 33 6.06 1.99 -5.90
C ASN A 33 7.39 2.49 -6.48
N GLY A 34 8.48 1.72 -6.31
CA GLY A 34 9.77 2.05 -6.89
C GLY A 34 9.75 2.07 -8.42
N PHE A 35 9.04 1.12 -9.04
CA PHE A 35 8.90 1.05 -10.48
C PHE A 35 8.18 2.28 -11.06
N LEU A 36 7.03 2.66 -10.49
CA LEU A 36 6.23 3.79 -10.96
C LEU A 36 6.93 5.13 -10.73
N PHE A 37 7.53 5.34 -9.55
CA PHE A 37 8.15 6.63 -9.21
C PHE A 37 9.55 6.82 -9.81
N PHE A 38 10.34 5.75 -9.98
CA PHE A 38 11.70 5.86 -10.51
C PHE A 38 11.81 5.34 -11.93
N ALA A 39 11.60 4.03 -12.14
CA ALA A 39 11.89 3.38 -13.43
C ALA A 39 11.04 3.95 -14.58
N LEU A 40 9.75 4.21 -14.33
CA LEU A 40 8.87 4.77 -15.36
C LEU A 40 9.22 6.23 -15.66
N ASN A 41 9.44 7.05 -14.63
CA ASN A 41 9.81 8.45 -14.82
C ASN A 41 11.15 8.61 -15.54
N THR A 42 12.17 7.79 -15.22
CA THR A 42 13.45 7.83 -15.93
C THR A 42 13.32 7.37 -17.37
N TYR A 43 12.49 6.35 -17.63
CA TYR A 43 12.20 5.91 -18.99
C TYR A 43 11.51 7.01 -19.82
N TYR A 44 10.45 7.64 -19.29
CA TYR A 44 9.79 8.76 -19.98
C TYR A 44 10.71 9.96 -20.17
N ALA A 45 11.57 10.27 -19.19
CA ALA A 45 12.58 11.31 -19.33
C ALA A 45 13.58 11.00 -20.47
N SER A 46 13.97 9.73 -20.65
CA SER A 46 14.86 9.31 -21.75
C SER A 46 14.20 9.38 -23.13
N GLN A 47 12.86 9.32 -23.21
CA GLN A 47 12.12 9.51 -24.46
C GLN A 47 11.92 10.99 -24.85
N GLY A 48 12.47 11.93 -24.07
CA GLY A 48 12.32 13.36 -24.34
C GLY A 48 11.02 13.95 -23.82
N ALA A 49 10.32 13.27 -22.90
CA ALA A 49 9.15 13.85 -22.25
C ALA A 49 9.51 15.13 -21.49
N THR A 50 8.61 16.11 -21.57
CA THR A 50 8.82 17.41 -20.93
C THR A 50 8.72 17.28 -19.42
N VAL A 51 9.48 18.08 -18.66
CA VAL A 51 9.40 18.09 -17.18
C VAL A 51 7.97 18.29 -16.67
N ALA A 52 7.16 19.08 -17.40
CA ALA A 52 5.75 19.30 -17.10
C ALA A 52 4.90 18.02 -17.23
N GLU A 53 5.21 17.13 -18.16
CA GLU A 53 4.46 15.88 -18.38
C GLU A 53 4.80 14.84 -17.31
N LEU A 54 6.09 14.73 -16.96
CA LEU A 54 6.57 13.92 -15.84
C LEU A 54 5.95 14.38 -14.51
N ALA A 55 5.87 15.70 -14.30
CA ALA A 55 5.23 16.28 -13.11
C ALA A 55 3.73 15.98 -13.06
N LYS A 56 3.01 16.06 -14.20
CA LYS A 56 1.59 15.66 -14.28
C LYS A 56 1.42 14.18 -13.95
N PHE A 57 2.24 13.31 -14.53
CA PHE A 57 2.18 11.87 -14.26
C PHE A 57 2.45 11.55 -12.78
N SER A 58 3.51 12.13 -12.20
CA SER A 58 3.84 11.96 -10.78
C SER A 58 2.76 12.52 -9.85
N SER A 59 2.10 13.62 -10.25
CA SER A 59 0.99 14.21 -9.48
C SER A 59 -0.25 13.31 -9.48
N LEU A 60 -0.55 12.62 -10.59
CA LEU A 60 -1.61 11.61 -10.65
C LEU A 60 -1.28 10.40 -9.77
N LEU A 61 -0.01 9.99 -9.68
CA LEU A 61 0.42 8.92 -8.76
C LEU A 61 0.30 9.32 -7.27
N LEU A 62 0.42 10.60 -6.95
CA LEU A 62 0.26 11.12 -5.59
C LEU A 62 -1.21 11.32 -5.18
N LEU A 63 -2.12 11.41 -6.14
CA LEU A 63 -3.55 11.62 -5.92
C LEU A 63 -4.14 10.65 -4.86
N PRO A 64 -3.92 9.32 -4.93
CA PRO A 64 -4.43 8.38 -3.94
C PRO A 64 -3.91 8.65 -2.52
N TRP A 65 -2.68 9.18 -2.41
CA TRP A 65 -2.07 9.50 -1.13
C TRP A 65 -2.75 10.70 -0.45
N ILE A 66 -3.23 11.66 -1.24
CA ILE A 66 -4.01 12.81 -0.75
C ILE A 66 -5.37 12.33 -0.22
N PHE A 67 -6.02 11.41 -0.92
CA PHE A 67 -7.31 10.84 -0.49
C PHE A 67 -7.19 9.92 0.74
N LYS A 68 -5.98 9.52 1.15
CA LYS A 68 -5.75 8.64 2.31
C LYS A 68 -6.43 9.15 3.59
N GLY A 69 -6.47 10.46 3.80
CA GLY A 69 -7.14 11.06 4.96
C GLY A 69 -8.66 10.86 4.96
N LEU A 70 -9.30 10.88 3.79
CA LEU A 70 -10.73 10.65 3.63
C LEU A 70 -11.09 9.17 3.76
N TYR A 71 -10.19 8.28 3.34
CA TYR A 71 -10.40 6.84 3.47
C TYR A 71 -10.28 6.33 4.91
N ALA A 72 -9.56 7.03 5.79
CA ALA A 72 -9.40 6.60 7.19
C ALA A 72 -10.73 6.42 7.96
N PRO A 73 -11.66 7.41 8.01
CA PRO A 73 -12.96 7.22 8.66
C PRO A 73 -13.86 6.23 7.91
N LEU A 74 -13.73 6.13 6.59
CA LEU A 74 -14.52 5.22 5.76
C LEU A 74 -14.14 3.75 6.03
N ILE A 75 -12.85 3.48 6.17
CA ILE A 75 -12.29 2.17 6.53
C ILE A 75 -12.68 1.77 7.95
N ASP A 76 -12.70 2.72 8.89
CA ASP A 76 -13.05 2.43 10.29
C ASP A 76 -14.56 2.19 10.46
N ALA A 77 -15.40 2.86 9.66
CA ALA A 77 -16.85 2.63 9.61
C ALA A 77 -17.21 1.29 8.95
N PHE A 78 -16.51 0.89 7.88
CA PHE A 78 -16.75 -0.37 7.16
C PHE A 78 -15.89 -1.51 7.70
N THR A 79 -16.36 -2.16 8.77
CA THR A 79 -15.76 -3.39 9.29
C THR A 79 -16.69 -4.59 9.11
N ILE A 80 -16.31 -5.54 8.24
CA ILE A 80 -17.02 -6.82 8.08
C ILE A 80 -16.66 -7.74 9.25
N ARG A 81 -17.63 -7.99 10.14
CA ARG A 81 -17.45 -8.75 11.40
C ARG A 81 -16.99 -10.20 11.19
N LYS A 82 -17.23 -10.79 10.01
CA LYS A 82 -16.83 -12.16 9.65
C LYS A 82 -15.33 -12.35 9.30
N PHE A 83 -14.66 -11.32 8.77
CA PHE A 83 -13.25 -11.44 8.32
C PHE A 83 -12.25 -10.72 9.25
N GLY A 84 -12.72 -10.00 10.27
CA GLY A 84 -11.90 -9.24 11.19
C GLY A 84 -11.50 -7.87 10.64
N ARG A 85 -11.18 -6.92 11.54
CA ARG A 85 -11.05 -5.48 11.22
C ARG A 85 -9.95 -5.12 10.21
N ARG A 86 -8.90 -5.95 10.07
CA ARG A 86 -7.72 -5.63 9.25
C ARG A 86 -7.47 -6.58 8.07
N ARG A 87 -7.94 -7.83 8.14
CA ARG A 87 -7.62 -8.85 7.13
C ARG A 87 -8.37 -8.65 5.81
N PHE A 88 -9.62 -8.18 5.88
CA PHE A 88 -10.41 -7.85 4.69
C PHE A 88 -9.71 -6.79 3.83
N TRP A 89 -9.26 -5.70 4.44
CA TRP A 89 -8.61 -4.59 3.75
C TRP A 89 -7.27 -4.99 3.10
N ILE A 90 -6.49 -5.88 3.72
CA ILE A 90 -5.25 -6.41 3.14
C ILE A 90 -5.57 -7.27 1.91
N LEU A 91 -6.59 -8.12 1.96
CA LEU A 91 -6.96 -8.95 0.82
C LEU A 91 -7.53 -8.12 -0.34
N SER A 92 -8.37 -7.12 -0.03
CA SER A 92 -8.90 -6.20 -1.04
C SER A 92 -7.80 -5.42 -1.75
N SER A 93 -6.78 -4.93 -1.03
CA SER A 93 -5.67 -4.20 -1.67
C SER A 93 -4.83 -5.09 -2.59
N GLN A 94 -4.61 -6.35 -2.22
CA GLN A 94 -3.91 -7.32 -3.08
C GLN A 94 -4.69 -7.59 -4.37
N ILE A 95 -6.03 -7.73 -4.29
CA ILE A 95 -6.88 -7.93 -5.47
C ILE A 95 -6.85 -6.71 -6.39
N VAL A 96 -6.88 -5.50 -5.83
CA VAL A 96 -6.81 -4.25 -6.63
C VAL A 96 -5.48 -4.14 -7.38
N ILE A 97 -4.37 -4.58 -6.77
CA ILE A 97 -3.06 -4.57 -7.44
C ILE A 97 -2.98 -5.61 -8.57
N ILE A 98 -3.61 -6.78 -8.42
CA ILE A 98 -3.58 -7.87 -9.41
C ILE A 98 -4.59 -7.64 -10.54
N SER A 99 -5.72 -7.00 -10.25
CA SER A 99 -6.82 -6.73 -11.20
C SER A 99 -6.36 -6.21 -12.58
N PRO A 100 -5.47 -5.19 -12.68
CA PRO A 100 -4.98 -4.68 -13.95
C PRO A 100 -4.25 -5.73 -14.80
N PHE A 101 -3.62 -6.71 -14.16
CA PHE A 101 -2.88 -7.79 -14.81
C PHE A 101 -3.80 -8.86 -15.41
N PHE A 102 -5.04 -8.96 -14.93
CA PHE A 102 -6.03 -9.92 -15.42
C PHE A 102 -6.90 -9.35 -16.56
N PHE A 103 -6.89 -8.03 -16.73
CA PHE A 103 -7.68 -7.29 -17.72
C PHE A 103 -6.84 -6.79 -18.91
N CYS A 104 -5.56 -7.15 -18.96
CA CYS A 104 -4.63 -6.91 -20.06
C CYS A 104 -4.28 -8.25 -20.72
#